data_AF-Q0FP18-F1
#
_entry.id   AF-Q0FP18-F1
#
_cell.length_a   1.000
_cell.length_b   1.000
_cell.length_c   1.000
_cell.angle_alpha   90.00
_cell.angle_beta   90.00
_cell.angle_gamma   90.00
#
_symmetry.space_group_name_H-M   'P 1'
#
loop_
_entity.id
_entity.type
_entity.pdbx_description
1 polymer ?
#
loop_
_entity_poly.entity_id
_entity_poly.type
_entity_poly.pdbx_seq_one_letter_code
_entity_poly.pdbx_strand_id
1 'polypeptide(L)'
;MTREIDLGILFSRSGTYSLISEAKRTGALKAVAQVNADPALDIVFNPVERDPQGNIDAYAPLCEEILRDSGARHVIGCTTSWSRKEVIPALERMDGALWYPAPYEGFEASDRIVYAHACPNQHLLPLLDYAFAQFGRRSYLTGSNYIWGWEINRLAREIGSRTGGEVLGERYLPLGTTEVARIVDEIAALKPDFVLNQLIGKSQYAFLDAIAELRRSDPFFAEGHCPVLSCNLTECELGAIGPSAEGVISAGPWFRGLHPALPGNGGREDFGSSLEAAAHASVMTLAQLLNGAPGAEALSLSELLAQRRAAELGISPRTHHTRLPVAIAQVRAGAFVPLRTGAPVEADPYLTRERDPAPVPLRVVK
;
A
#
# COMPACT_ATOMS: atom_id res chain seq x y z
N MET A 1 13.66 34.19 2.31
CA MET A 1 12.49 34.32 3.20
C MET A 1 11.84 32.96 3.22
N THR A 2 11.62 32.38 4.40
CA THR A 2 10.98 31.07 4.54
C THR A 2 9.48 31.22 4.32
N ARG A 3 8.90 30.38 3.47
CA ARG A 3 7.47 30.37 3.16
C ARG A 3 6.74 29.40 4.07
N GLU A 4 5.62 29.81 4.65
CA GLU A 4 4.75 28.94 5.44
C GLU A 4 3.65 28.37 4.53
N ILE A 5 3.52 27.05 4.51
CA ILE A 5 2.59 26.36 3.61
C ILE A 5 1.70 25.43 4.45
N ASP A 6 0.39 25.63 4.39
CA ASP A 6 -0.56 24.72 5.01
C ASP A 6 -0.54 23.36 4.29
N LEU A 7 -0.41 22.28 5.05
CA LEU A 7 -0.39 20.91 4.53
C LEU A 7 -1.51 20.09 5.18
N GLY A 8 -2.47 19.63 4.39
CA GLY A 8 -3.55 18.79 4.89
C GLY A 8 -3.05 17.42 5.33
N ILE A 9 -3.52 16.92 6.47
CA ILE A 9 -3.24 15.56 6.94
C ILE A 9 -4.58 14.87 7.24
N LEU A 10 -4.91 13.82 6.47
CA LEU A 10 -6.22 13.17 6.51
C LEU A 10 -6.08 11.66 6.75
N PHE A 11 -5.85 11.29 8.02
CA PHE A 11 -5.71 9.90 8.48
C PHE A 11 -6.63 9.64 9.68
N SER A 12 -7.21 8.44 9.72
CA SER A 12 -8.10 8.02 10.81
C SER A 12 -7.27 7.64 12.03
N ARG A 13 -7.71 8.04 13.23
CA ARG A 13 -7.05 7.69 14.50
C ARG A 13 -7.75 6.53 15.21
N SER A 14 -8.90 6.10 14.69
CA SER A 14 -9.72 5.01 15.20
C SER A 14 -10.30 4.17 14.06
N GLY A 15 -11.12 3.17 14.40
CA GLY A 15 -11.73 2.24 13.44
C GLY A 15 -10.89 0.98 13.16
N THR A 16 -11.37 0.16 12.23
CA THR A 16 -10.81 -1.19 11.99
C THR A 16 -9.40 -1.19 11.41
N TYR A 17 -9.00 -0.14 10.71
CA TYR A 17 -7.70 0.01 10.04
C TYR A 17 -6.81 1.09 10.67
N SER A 18 -7.02 1.40 11.95
CA SER A 18 -6.31 2.49 12.65
C SER A 18 -4.79 2.32 12.63
N LEU A 19 -4.24 1.11 12.76
CA LEU A 19 -2.79 0.87 12.74
C LEU A 19 -2.14 1.24 11.39
N ILE A 20 -2.83 0.91 10.30
CA ILE A 20 -2.42 1.27 8.93
C ILE A 20 -2.41 2.81 8.80
N SER A 21 -3.46 3.46 9.30
CA SER A 21 -3.61 4.91 9.21
C SER A 21 -2.62 5.67 10.09
N GLU A 22 -2.41 5.22 11.33
CA GLU A 22 -1.51 5.84 12.29
C GLU A 22 -0.04 5.73 11.86
N ALA A 23 0.36 4.61 11.25
CA ALA A 23 1.71 4.48 10.68
C ALA A 23 1.98 5.58 9.64
N LYS A 24 1.02 5.85 8.74
CA LYS A 24 1.15 6.91 7.74
C LYS A 24 1.11 8.30 8.35
N ARG A 25 0.22 8.52 9.33
CA ARG A 25 0.17 9.78 10.08
C ARG A 25 1.51 10.07 10.76
N THR A 26 2.09 9.07 11.43
CA THR A 26 3.40 9.15 12.06
C THR A 26 4.48 9.53 11.05
N GLY A 27 4.52 8.87 9.89
CA GLY A 27 5.48 9.15 8.83
C GLY A 27 5.36 10.57 8.26
N ALA A 28 4.13 11.02 8.00
CA ALA A 28 3.87 12.36 7.49
C ALA A 28 4.28 13.44 8.50
N LEU A 29 3.89 13.30 9.78
CA LEU A 29 4.25 14.28 10.82
C LEU A 29 5.75 14.28 11.13
N LYS A 30 6.41 13.11 11.05
CA LYS A 30 7.87 13.02 11.15
C LYS A 30 8.56 13.81 10.03
N ALA A 31 8.09 13.68 8.79
CA ALA A 31 8.63 14.45 7.67
C ALA A 31 8.35 15.95 7.80
N VAL A 32 7.15 16.36 8.26
CA VAL A 32 6.85 17.77 8.56
C VAL A 32 7.83 18.34 9.58
N ALA A 33 8.09 17.61 10.67
CA ALA A 33 9.07 18.03 11.67
C ALA A 33 10.49 18.15 11.10
N GLN A 34 10.88 17.27 10.18
CA GLN A 34 12.18 17.34 9.51
C GLN A 34 12.28 18.54 8.58
N VAL A 35 11.27 18.78 7.73
CA VAL A 35 11.22 19.94 6.84
C VAL A 35 11.31 21.23 7.66
N ASN A 36 10.54 21.34 8.74
CA ASN A 36 10.51 22.55 9.55
C ASN A 36 11.79 22.80 10.35
N ALA A 37 12.58 21.76 10.60
CA ALA A 37 13.86 21.86 11.31
C ALA A 37 15.06 22.09 10.38
N ASP A 38 14.89 21.96 9.06
CA ASP A 38 15.99 22.08 8.08
C ASP A 38 16.15 23.53 7.58
N PRO A 39 17.19 24.26 8.00
CA PRO A 39 17.43 25.64 7.58
C PRO A 39 17.84 25.76 6.10
N ALA A 40 18.15 24.66 5.42
CA ALA A 40 18.45 24.66 3.99
C ALA A 40 17.20 24.73 3.10
N LEU A 41 16.01 24.52 3.67
CA LEU A 41 14.75 24.62 2.95
C LEU A 41 14.17 26.04 3.09
N ASP A 42 13.65 26.59 1.99
CA ASP A 42 12.97 27.89 1.98
C ASP A 42 11.47 27.80 2.27
N ILE A 43 11.04 26.69 2.88
CA ILE A 43 9.65 26.38 3.25
C ILE A 43 9.56 25.78 4.64
N VAL A 44 8.40 25.93 5.27
CA VAL A 44 7.94 25.14 6.41
C VAL A 44 6.48 24.74 6.18
N PHE A 45 6.09 23.58 6.69
CA PHE A 45 4.71 23.10 6.65
C PHE A 45 3.97 23.36 7.96
N ASN A 46 2.77 23.91 7.86
CA ASN A 46 1.79 23.98 8.94
C ASN A 46 0.75 22.86 8.76
N PRO A 47 0.79 21.77 9.55
CA PRO A 47 -0.11 20.65 9.35
C PRO A 47 -1.56 20.98 9.77
N VAL A 48 -2.51 20.82 8.84
CA VAL A 48 -3.94 20.97 9.09
C VAL A 48 -4.57 19.58 9.13
N GLU A 49 -4.73 19.03 10.34
CA GLU A 49 -5.20 17.66 10.52
C GLU A 49 -6.73 17.55 10.60
N ARG A 50 -7.29 16.49 10.02
CA ARG A 50 -8.65 16.01 10.31
C ARG A 50 -8.65 14.49 10.51
N ASP A 51 -9.51 14.01 11.40
CA ASP A 51 -9.64 12.61 11.76
C ASP A 51 -10.99 12.05 11.28
N PRO A 52 -11.00 11.22 10.22
CA PRO A 52 -12.21 10.56 9.74
C PRO A 52 -12.75 9.44 10.65
N GLN A 53 -12.02 9.05 11.70
CA GLN A 53 -12.44 8.07 12.71
C GLN A 53 -12.80 6.69 12.14
N GLY A 54 -12.19 6.31 11.02
CA GLY A 54 -12.51 5.06 10.32
C GLY A 54 -13.83 5.10 9.56
N ASN A 55 -14.54 6.23 9.57
CA ASN A 55 -15.79 6.42 8.85
C ASN A 55 -15.50 6.90 7.43
N ILE A 56 -15.98 6.14 6.46
CA ILE A 56 -15.77 6.44 5.05
C ILE A 56 -16.45 7.74 4.62
N ASP A 57 -17.66 7.98 5.10
CA ASP A 57 -18.48 9.15 4.73
C ASP A 57 -17.88 10.46 5.30
N ALA A 58 -16.96 10.36 6.27
CA ALA A 58 -16.29 11.51 6.84
C ALA A 58 -15.10 11.98 5.99
N TYR A 59 -14.54 11.16 5.10
CA TYR A 59 -13.33 11.53 4.36
C TYR A 59 -13.55 12.71 3.41
N ALA A 60 -14.63 12.71 2.61
CA ALA A 60 -14.87 13.79 1.66
C ALA A 60 -15.17 15.13 2.35
N PRO A 61 -16.12 15.23 3.31
CA PRO A 61 -16.41 16.49 3.99
C PRO A 61 -15.20 17.06 4.74
N LEU A 62 -14.39 16.21 5.37
CA LEU A 62 -13.19 16.65 6.09
C LEU A 62 -12.06 17.09 5.13
N CYS A 63 -11.95 16.47 3.95
CA CYS A 63 -11.06 16.95 2.89
C CYS A 63 -11.49 18.35 2.42
N GLU A 64 -12.79 18.54 2.17
CA GLU A 64 -13.33 19.85 1.80
C GLU A 64 -13.10 20.90 2.88
N GLU A 65 -13.25 20.53 4.16
CA GLU A 65 -12.98 21.41 5.29
C GLU A 65 -11.51 21.86 5.32
N ILE A 66 -10.56 20.94 5.12
CA ILE A 66 -9.13 21.28 5.01
C ILE A 66 -8.91 22.30 3.88
N LEU A 67 -9.43 22.04 2.69
CA LEU A 67 -9.17 22.87 1.51
C LEU A 67 -9.90 24.22 1.55
N ARG A 68 -11.05 24.30 2.23
CA ARG A 68 -11.87 25.51 2.36
C ARG A 68 -11.36 26.44 3.46
N ASP A 69 -11.06 25.85 4.62
CA ASP A 69 -10.90 26.59 5.86
C ASP A 69 -9.40 26.83 6.19
N SER A 70 -8.49 26.46 5.26
CA SER A 70 -7.06 26.72 5.32
C SER A 70 -6.46 27.09 3.96
N GLY A 71 -5.16 27.43 3.92
CA GLY A 71 -4.41 27.64 2.69
C GLY A 71 -3.97 26.34 1.99
N ALA A 72 -4.30 25.17 2.54
CA ALA A 72 -3.79 23.90 2.03
C ALA A 72 -4.25 23.64 0.59
N ARG A 73 -3.30 23.24 -0.26
CA ARG A 73 -3.57 22.71 -1.62
C ARG A 73 -3.08 21.29 -1.80
N HIS A 74 -2.22 20.81 -0.90
CA HIS A 74 -1.81 19.42 -0.83
C HIS A 74 -2.32 18.78 0.44
N VAL A 75 -2.80 17.54 0.33
CA VAL A 75 -3.26 16.69 1.42
C VAL A 75 -2.46 15.39 1.38
N ILE A 76 -1.84 14.99 2.49
CA ILE A 76 -1.29 13.65 2.66
C ILE A 76 -2.34 12.84 3.40
N GLY A 77 -2.87 11.78 2.77
CA GLY A 77 -4.04 11.16 3.38
C GLY A 77 -4.61 9.95 2.69
N CYS A 78 -5.81 9.60 3.17
CA CYS A 78 -6.58 8.42 2.80
C CYS A 78 -5.91 7.10 3.21
N THR A 79 -6.72 6.08 3.43
CA THR A 79 -6.22 4.77 3.87
C THR A 79 -6.69 3.60 3.05
N THR A 80 -7.97 3.60 2.72
CA THR A 80 -8.53 2.61 1.81
C THR A 80 -8.67 3.23 0.43
N SER A 81 -8.65 2.39 -0.60
CA SER A 81 -9.03 2.84 -1.95
C SER A 81 -10.42 3.47 -1.98
N TRP A 82 -11.33 3.02 -1.12
CA TRP A 82 -12.64 3.66 -0.94
C TRP A 82 -12.48 5.12 -0.48
N SER A 83 -11.71 5.38 0.57
CA SER A 83 -11.49 6.75 1.06
C SER A 83 -10.84 7.66 0.02
N ARG A 84 -9.94 7.12 -0.81
CA ARG A 84 -9.36 7.83 -1.95
C ARG A 84 -10.42 8.24 -2.96
N LYS A 85 -11.31 7.30 -3.33
CA LYS A 85 -12.40 7.58 -4.27
C LYS A 85 -13.37 8.65 -3.76
N GLU A 86 -13.70 8.63 -2.47
CA GLU A 86 -14.60 9.62 -1.86
C GLU A 86 -14.03 11.05 -1.92
N VAL A 87 -12.72 11.23 -1.78
CA VAL A 87 -12.13 12.60 -1.77
C VAL A 87 -11.89 13.19 -3.15
N ILE A 88 -11.87 12.39 -4.23
CA ILE A 88 -11.57 12.88 -5.59
C ILE A 88 -12.46 14.06 -6.01
N PRO A 89 -13.80 14.02 -5.86
CA PRO A 89 -14.65 15.14 -6.25
C PRO A 89 -14.34 16.44 -5.50
N ALA A 90 -13.98 16.33 -4.22
CA ALA A 90 -13.58 17.47 -3.41
C ALA A 90 -12.27 18.10 -3.92
N LEU A 91 -11.28 17.26 -4.24
CA LEU A 91 -9.99 17.70 -4.80
C LEU A 91 -10.20 18.40 -6.16
N GLU A 92 -11.02 17.84 -7.04
CA GLU A 92 -11.30 18.41 -8.36
C GLU A 92 -12.00 19.76 -8.26
N ARG A 93 -13.03 19.88 -7.42
CA ARG A 93 -13.82 21.10 -7.25
C ARG A 93 -13.04 22.23 -6.57
N MET A 94 -12.08 21.89 -5.71
CA MET A 94 -11.35 22.84 -4.87
C MET A 94 -9.89 23.04 -5.29
N ASP A 95 -9.50 22.48 -6.45
CA ASP A 95 -8.14 22.53 -6.97
C ASP A 95 -7.09 21.98 -5.97
N GLY A 96 -7.49 20.97 -5.21
CA GLY A 96 -6.65 20.28 -4.24
C GLY A 96 -5.91 19.09 -4.86
N ALA A 97 -4.86 18.65 -4.19
CA ALA A 97 -4.05 17.50 -4.57
C ALA A 97 -3.89 16.54 -3.38
N LEU A 98 -4.05 15.24 -3.63
CA LEU A 98 -3.83 14.18 -2.65
C LEU A 98 -2.52 13.46 -2.94
N TRP A 99 -1.69 13.29 -1.92
CA TRP A 99 -0.61 12.32 -1.92
C TRP A 99 -1.10 11.07 -1.19
N TYR A 100 -1.15 9.95 -1.90
CA TYR A 100 -1.75 8.70 -1.45
C TYR A 100 -0.66 7.63 -1.18
N PRO A 101 -0.17 7.51 0.07
CA PRO A 101 0.91 6.59 0.44
C PRO A 101 0.38 5.22 0.89
N ALA A 102 -0.46 4.57 0.06
CA ALA A 102 -0.98 3.23 0.35
C ALA A 102 -1.10 2.39 -0.93
N PRO A 103 -0.87 1.07 -0.86
CA PRO A 103 -1.01 0.20 -2.02
C PRO A 103 -2.45 0.24 -2.54
N TYR A 104 -2.60 0.05 -3.85
CA TYR A 104 -3.92 0.06 -4.47
C TYR A 104 -4.01 -0.85 -5.70
N GLU A 105 -5.23 -0.96 -6.21
CA GLU A 105 -5.68 -1.90 -7.22
C GLU A 105 -5.29 -1.57 -8.66
N GLY A 106 -4.77 -0.37 -8.95
CA GLY A 106 -4.53 0.07 -10.34
C GLY A 106 -5.75 0.74 -10.97
N PHE A 107 -5.74 0.82 -12.30
CA PHE A 107 -6.83 1.33 -13.16
C PHE A 107 -7.32 2.73 -12.81
N GLU A 108 -6.42 3.57 -12.33
CA GLU A 108 -6.68 4.97 -12.03
C GLU A 108 -5.44 5.81 -12.33
N ALA A 109 -5.65 6.95 -12.98
CA ALA A 109 -4.70 8.05 -13.04
C ALA A 109 -5.55 9.31 -12.92
N SER A 110 -5.27 10.12 -11.90
CA SER A 110 -5.98 11.36 -11.64
C SER A 110 -5.00 12.52 -11.67
N ASP A 111 -5.40 13.61 -12.31
CA ASP A 111 -4.66 14.87 -12.29
C ASP A 111 -4.60 15.51 -10.89
N ARG A 112 -5.28 14.91 -9.90
CA ARG A 112 -5.35 15.37 -8.51
C ARG A 112 -4.64 14.46 -7.51
N ILE A 113 -4.05 13.34 -7.95
CA ILE A 113 -3.47 12.36 -7.02
C ILE A 113 -2.03 12.01 -7.41
N VAL A 114 -1.13 12.04 -6.43
CA VAL A 114 0.16 11.34 -6.48
C VAL A 114 0.00 9.97 -5.81
N TYR A 115 0.32 8.91 -6.54
CA TYR A 115 0.31 7.54 -6.04
C TYR A 115 1.71 7.19 -5.53
N ALA A 116 1.87 7.24 -4.21
CA ALA A 116 3.15 7.13 -3.51
C ALA A 116 3.43 5.72 -2.97
N HIS A 117 2.69 4.72 -3.43
CA HIS A 117 2.89 3.31 -3.07
C HIS A 117 2.49 2.39 -4.24
N ALA A 118 2.69 1.09 -4.07
CA ALA A 118 2.65 0.11 -5.14
C ALA A 118 1.28 0.01 -5.85
N CYS A 119 1.32 0.01 -7.17
CA CYS A 119 0.24 -0.45 -8.04
C CYS A 119 0.52 -1.90 -8.52
N PRO A 120 -0.43 -2.63 -9.13
CA PRO A 120 -0.37 -4.09 -9.33
C PRO A 120 0.95 -4.67 -9.87
N ASN A 121 1.61 -4.01 -10.81
CA ASN A 121 2.88 -4.49 -11.36
C ASN A 121 4.07 -4.40 -10.38
N GLN A 122 3.93 -3.65 -9.29
CA GLN A 122 4.94 -3.43 -8.26
C GLN A 122 4.75 -4.32 -7.01
N HIS A 123 3.69 -5.13 -6.93
CA HIS A 123 3.39 -6.01 -5.78
C HIS A 123 2.69 -7.31 -6.19
N LEU A 124 1.45 -7.24 -6.66
CA LEU A 124 0.63 -8.40 -7.03
C LEU A 124 1.28 -9.26 -8.12
N LEU A 125 1.72 -8.65 -9.22
CA LEU A 125 2.29 -9.43 -10.33
C LEU A 125 3.54 -10.21 -9.89
N PRO A 126 4.58 -9.58 -9.31
CA PRO A 126 5.74 -10.30 -8.80
C PRO A 126 5.41 -11.37 -7.76
N LEU A 127 4.42 -11.12 -6.89
CA LEU A 127 4.00 -12.07 -5.87
C LEU A 127 3.35 -13.32 -6.48
N LEU A 128 2.50 -13.16 -7.50
CA LEU A 128 1.90 -14.28 -8.21
C LEU A 128 2.95 -15.09 -8.99
N ASP A 129 3.93 -14.45 -9.63
CA ASP A 129 5.04 -15.18 -10.28
C ASP A 129 5.80 -16.04 -9.27
N TYR A 130 6.11 -15.47 -8.11
CA TYR A 130 6.77 -16.19 -7.03
C TYR A 130 5.91 -17.37 -6.54
N ALA A 131 4.62 -17.12 -6.27
CA ALA A 131 3.71 -18.14 -5.78
C ALA A 131 3.54 -19.31 -6.76
N PHE A 132 3.33 -19.01 -8.04
CA PHE A 132 3.17 -20.00 -9.10
C PHE A 132 4.42 -20.85 -9.32
N ALA A 133 5.60 -20.26 -9.11
CA ALA A 133 6.86 -20.98 -9.23
C ALA A 133 7.18 -21.84 -8.00
N GLN A 134 6.80 -21.40 -6.79
CA GLN A 134 7.20 -22.05 -5.54
C GLN A 134 6.18 -23.04 -4.99
N PHE A 135 4.89 -22.71 -5.06
CA PHE A 135 3.84 -23.44 -4.34
C PHE A 135 2.90 -24.20 -5.29
N GLY A 136 2.64 -23.63 -6.46
CA GLY A 136 1.68 -24.18 -7.42
C GLY A 136 0.68 -23.12 -7.87
N ARG A 137 -0.37 -23.52 -8.60
CA ARG A 137 -1.28 -22.60 -9.29
C ARG A 137 -2.74 -22.73 -8.84
N ARG A 138 -3.04 -23.54 -7.83
CA ARG A 138 -4.37 -23.66 -7.22
C ARG A 138 -4.45 -22.68 -6.05
N SER A 139 -5.20 -21.61 -6.21
CA SER A 139 -5.30 -20.51 -5.25
C SER A 139 -6.65 -20.49 -4.54
N TYR A 140 -6.67 -19.97 -3.32
CA TYR A 140 -7.89 -19.51 -2.68
C TYR A 140 -7.79 -18.01 -2.43
N LEU A 141 -8.82 -17.25 -2.78
CA LEU A 141 -8.81 -15.79 -2.73
C LEU A 141 -9.71 -15.30 -1.60
N THR A 142 -9.22 -14.38 -0.78
CA THR A 142 -10.08 -13.67 0.17
C THR A 142 -9.73 -12.19 0.25
N GLY A 143 -10.72 -11.35 0.52
CA GLY A 143 -10.50 -9.91 0.58
C GLY A 143 -11.58 -9.17 1.36
N SER A 144 -11.27 -7.93 1.73
CA SER A 144 -12.30 -7.05 2.31
C SER A 144 -13.31 -6.63 1.23
N ASN A 145 -14.59 -6.56 1.59
CA ASN A 145 -15.72 -6.35 0.68
C ASN A 145 -15.84 -4.87 0.23
N TYR A 146 -14.85 -4.40 -0.50
CA TYR A 146 -14.79 -3.10 -1.16
C TYR A 146 -13.81 -3.14 -2.34
N ILE A 147 -13.68 -2.03 -3.08
CA ILE A 147 -12.94 -1.96 -4.35
C ILE A 147 -11.55 -2.63 -4.35
N TRP A 148 -10.76 -2.47 -3.28
CA TRP A 148 -9.44 -3.12 -3.15
C TRP A 148 -9.53 -4.64 -3.24
N GLY A 149 -10.36 -5.26 -2.39
CA GLY A 149 -10.47 -6.71 -2.33
C GLY A 149 -11.05 -7.26 -3.64
N TRP A 150 -12.05 -6.59 -4.20
CA TRP A 150 -12.66 -7.01 -5.47
C TRP A 150 -11.68 -6.96 -6.63
N GLU A 151 -10.99 -5.83 -6.82
CA GLU A 151 -10.13 -5.62 -7.98
C GLU A 151 -8.81 -6.39 -7.91
N ILE A 152 -8.20 -6.51 -6.72
CA ILE A 152 -7.00 -7.33 -6.56
C ILE A 152 -7.31 -8.81 -6.81
N ASN A 153 -8.44 -9.32 -6.29
CA ASN A 153 -8.84 -10.71 -6.56
C ASN A 153 -9.27 -10.92 -8.02
N ARG A 154 -9.92 -9.93 -8.64
CA ARG A 154 -10.21 -9.95 -10.08
C ARG A 154 -8.94 -10.09 -10.91
N LEU A 155 -7.93 -9.27 -10.62
CA LEU A 155 -6.62 -9.36 -11.28
C LEU A 155 -5.96 -10.72 -11.03
N ALA A 156 -5.92 -11.19 -9.80
CA ALA A 156 -5.32 -12.47 -9.46
C ALA A 156 -5.97 -13.64 -10.21
N ARG A 157 -7.31 -13.64 -10.30
CA ARG A 157 -8.07 -14.61 -11.08
C ARG A 157 -7.75 -14.53 -12.57
N GLU A 158 -7.74 -13.33 -13.15
CA GLU A 158 -7.45 -13.12 -14.57
C GLU A 158 -6.04 -13.58 -14.96
N ILE A 159 -5.04 -13.23 -14.15
CA ILE A 159 -3.65 -13.65 -14.33
C ILE A 159 -3.50 -15.16 -14.14
N GLY A 160 -4.15 -15.72 -13.12
CA GLY A 160 -4.20 -17.15 -12.87
C GLY A 160 -4.76 -17.90 -14.08
N SER A 161 -5.93 -17.52 -14.58
CA SER A 161 -6.56 -18.17 -15.74
C SER A 161 -5.67 -18.14 -16.99
N ARG A 162 -4.99 -17.00 -17.27
CA ARG A 162 -4.05 -16.88 -18.41
C ARG A 162 -2.82 -17.78 -18.28
N THR A 163 -2.46 -18.19 -17.06
CA THR A 163 -1.28 -19.01 -16.77
C THR A 163 -1.64 -20.45 -16.36
N GLY A 164 -2.89 -20.86 -16.57
CA GLY A 164 -3.38 -22.21 -16.26
C GLY A 164 -3.54 -22.47 -14.76
N GLY A 165 -3.71 -21.42 -13.95
CA GLY A 165 -4.07 -21.52 -12.55
C GLY A 165 -5.57 -21.68 -12.32
N GLU A 166 -5.90 -22.22 -11.16
CA GLU A 166 -7.25 -22.52 -10.71
C GLU A 166 -7.56 -21.70 -9.44
N VAL A 167 -8.77 -21.14 -9.35
CA VAL A 167 -9.27 -20.51 -8.13
C VAL A 167 -10.26 -21.47 -7.48
N LEU A 168 -9.87 -22.09 -6.36
CA LEU A 168 -10.69 -23.08 -5.66
C LEU A 168 -11.83 -22.45 -4.87
N GLY A 169 -11.67 -21.19 -4.46
CA GLY A 169 -12.67 -20.45 -3.70
C GLY A 169 -12.34 -18.97 -3.63
N GLU A 170 -13.39 -18.16 -3.50
CA GLU A 170 -13.29 -16.70 -3.40
C GLU A 170 -14.34 -16.17 -2.42
N ARG A 171 -13.91 -15.49 -1.36
CA ARG A 171 -14.80 -14.99 -0.29
C ARG A 171 -14.42 -13.59 0.16
N TYR A 172 -15.45 -12.80 0.47
CA TYR A 172 -15.28 -11.43 0.95
C TYR A 172 -15.92 -11.22 2.31
N LEU A 173 -15.29 -10.38 3.13
CA LEU A 173 -15.84 -9.96 4.42
C LEU A 173 -16.01 -8.45 4.47
N PRO A 174 -17.14 -7.93 5.01
CA PRO A 174 -17.23 -6.52 5.36
C PRO A 174 -16.07 -6.11 6.27
N LEU A 175 -15.66 -4.85 6.17
CA LEU A 175 -14.57 -4.31 6.96
C LEU A 175 -14.88 -4.42 8.46
N GLY A 176 -13.96 -5.04 9.21
CA GLY A 176 -14.08 -5.20 10.66
C GLY A 176 -14.86 -6.42 11.11
N THR A 177 -15.48 -7.18 10.20
CA THR A 177 -16.08 -8.48 10.52
C THR A 177 -15.01 -9.52 10.84
N THR A 178 -15.22 -10.27 11.91
CA THR A 178 -14.30 -11.33 12.40
C THR A 178 -14.84 -12.76 12.18
N GLU A 179 -16.01 -12.89 11.56
CA GLU A 179 -16.65 -14.17 11.25
C GLU A 179 -15.95 -14.88 10.07
N VAL A 180 -14.77 -15.43 10.34
CA VAL A 180 -13.86 -16.03 9.34
C VAL A 180 -14.00 -17.55 9.21
N ALA A 181 -14.75 -18.20 10.11
CA ALA A 181 -14.79 -19.66 10.24
C ALA A 181 -15.07 -20.38 8.90
N ARG A 182 -16.09 -19.93 8.16
CA ARG A 182 -16.44 -20.52 6.86
C ARG A 182 -15.30 -20.47 5.85
N ILE A 183 -14.53 -19.38 5.83
CA ILE A 183 -13.39 -19.23 4.91
C ILE A 183 -12.31 -20.27 5.26
N VAL A 184 -12.04 -20.44 6.56
CA VAL A 184 -11.05 -21.38 7.06
C VAL A 184 -11.48 -22.83 6.82
N ASP A 185 -12.77 -23.15 7.02
CA ASP A 185 -13.32 -24.49 6.73
C ASP A 185 -13.20 -24.85 5.25
N GLU A 186 -13.49 -23.90 4.35
CA GLU A 186 -13.32 -24.09 2.91
C GLU A 186 -11.84 -24.29 2.54
N ILE A 187 -10.91 -23.51 3.13
CA ILE A 187 -9.46 -23.69 2.92
C ILE A 187 -9.00 -25.07 3.40
N ALA A 188 -9.45 -25.51 4.57
CA ALA A 188 -9.11 -26.82 5.14
C ALA A 188 -9.59 -27.97 4.24
N ALA A 189 -10.78 -27.85 3.67
CA ALA A 189 -11.36 -28.85 2.77
C ALA A 189 -10.69 -28.87 1.38
N LEU A 190 -10.42 -27.69 0.80
CA LEU A 190 -9.96 -27.55 -0.58
C LEU A 190 -8.44 -27.73 -0.72
N LYS A 191 -7.68 -27.45 0.34
CA LYS A 191 -6.20 -27.51 0.39
C LYS A 191 -5.57 -26.84 -0.84
N PRO A 192 -5.76 -25.52 -1.01
CA PRO A 192 -5.12 -24.77 -2.10
C PRO A 192 -3.59 -24.78 -1.93
N ASP A 193 -2.88 -24.54 -3.02
CA ASP A 193 -1.43 -24.41 -3.01
C ASP A 193 -0.99 -23.17 -2.22
N PHE A 194 -1.80 -22.10 -2.24
CA PHE A 194 -1.64 -20.90 -1.42
C PHE A 194 -2.97 -20.14 -1.25
N VAL A 195 -3.05 -19.30 -0.22
CA VAL A 195 -4.14 -18.33 -0.04
C VAL A 195 -3.64 -16.93 -0.37
N LEU A 196 -4.34 -16.20 -1.24
CA LEU A 196 -4.12 -14.76 -1.42
C LEU A 196 -5.11 -13.99 -0.54
N ASN A 197 -4.59 -13.39 0.53
CA ASN A 197 -5.34 -12.63 1.52
C ASN A 197 -5.22 -11.12 1.28
N GLN A 198 -6.35 -10.49 1.02
CA GLN A 198 -6.53 -9.05 0.82
C GLN A 198 -7.49 -8.44 1.85
N LEU A 199 -7.70 -9.12 2.99
CA LEU A 199 -8.39 -8.55 4.15
C LEU A 199 -7.50 -7.47 4.77
N ILE A 200 -8.11 -6.44 5.36
CA ILE A 200 -7.40 -5.39 6.11
C ILE A 200 -7.93 -5.27 7.54
N GLY A 201 -7.10 -4.74 8.44
CA GLY A 201 -7.53 -4.41 9.80
C GLY A 201 -8.00 -5.63 10.60
N LYS A 202 -9.01 -5.46 11.46
CA LYS A 202 -9.48 -6.52 12.37
C LYS A 202 -9.86 -7.84 11.66
N SER A 203 -10.40 -7.77 10.45
CA SER A 203 -10.76 -8.95 9.67
C SER A 203 -9.54 -9.78 9.28
N GLN A 204 -8.43 -9.12 8.93
CA GLN A 204 -7.15 -9.77 8.64
C GLN A 204 -6.60 -10.48 9.90
N TYR A 205 -6.69 -9.83 11.06
CA TYR A 205 -6.12 -10.36 12.30
C TYR A 205 -6.86 -11.64 12.72
N ALA A 206 -8.19 -11.59 12.74
CA ALA A 206 -9.02 -12.76 13.01
C ALA A 206 -8.78 -13.90 12.01
N PHE A 207 -8.60 -13.58 10.72
CA PHE A 207 -8.31 -14.58 9.70
C PHE A 207 -6.97 -15.27 9.93
N LEU A 208 -5.91 -14.51 10.20
CA LEU A 208 -4.57 -15.06 10.46
C LEU A 208 -4.53 -15.88 11.75
N ASP A 209 -5.23 -15.45 12.81
CA ASP A 209 -5.38 -16.23 14.05
C ASP A 209 -6.06 -17.58 13.79
N ALA A 210 -7.11 -17.60 12.99
CA ALA A 210 -7.83 -18.82 12.65
C ALA A 210 -7.01 -19.76 11.73
N ILE A 211 -6.23 -19.20 10.79
CA ILE A 211 -5.26 -20.00 10.01
C ILE A 211 -4.15 -20.55 10.90
N ALA A 212 -3.67 -19.79 11.89
CA ALA A 212 -2.67 -20.28 12.84
C ALA A 212 -3.22 -21.42 13.71
N GLU A 213 -4.50 -21.39 14.08
CA GLU A 213 -5.17 -22.52 14.74
C GLU A 213 -5.27 -23.74 13.81
N LEU A 214 -5.68 -23.54 12.55
CA LEU A 214 -5.73 -24.62 11.56
C LEU A 214 -4.35 -25.30 11.38
N ARG A 215 -3.27 -24.52 11.36
CA ARG A 215 -1.88 -25.03 11.31
C ARG A 215 -1.49 -25.85 12.53
N ARG A 216 -2.07 -25.58 13.71
CA ARG A 216 -1.83 -26.39 14.92
C ARG A 216 -2.60 -27.70 14.89
N SER A 217 -3.80 -27.71 14.31
CA SER A 217 -4.72 -28.86 14.37
C SER A 217 -4.63 -29.81 13.18
N ASP A 218 -4.22 -29.35 11.99
CA ASP A 218 -4.20 -30.17 10.77
C ASP A 218 -2.76 -30.40 10.27
N PRO A 219 -2.31 -31.68 10.12
CA PRO A 219 -0.95 -32.02 9.70
C PRO A 219 -0.52 -31.42 8.36
N PHE A 220 -1.44 -31.27 7.40
CA PHE A 220 -1.13 -30.67 6.10
C PHE A 220 -0.74 -29.19 6.27
N PHE A 221 -1.43 -28.45 7.13
CA PHE A 221 -1.08 -27.04 7.35
C PHE A 221 0.13 -26.90 8.30
N ALA A 222 0.31 -27.84 9.23
CA ALA A 222 1.44 -27.87 10.17
C ALA A 222 2.80 -28.02 9.47
N GLU A 223 2.87 -28.75 8.35
CA GLU A 223 4.08 -28.92 7.54
C GLU A 223 4.43 -27.68 6.68
N GLY A 224 3.65 -26.60 6.77
CA GLY A 224 3.88 -25.36 6.04
C GLY A 224 3.32 -25.33 4.61
N HIS A 225 2.47 -26.30 4.25
CA HIS A 225 1.70 -26.23 3.00
C HIS A 225 0.65 -25.10 3.09
N CYS A 226 0.22 -24.58 1.94
CA CYS A 226 -0.75 -23.48 1.86
C CYS A 226 -0.32 -22.21 2.62
N PRO A 227 0.80 -21.56 2.21
CA PRO A 227 1.18 -20.26 2.76
C PRO A 227 0.11 -19.20 2.47
N VAL A 228 0.02 -18.23 3.38
CA VAL A 228 -0.80 -17.03 3.19
C VAL A 228 0.06 -15.94 2.57
N LEU A 229 -0.42 -15.39 1.46
CA LEU A 229 0.20 -14.31 0.70
C LEU A 229 -0.61 -13.03 0.88
N SER A 230 0.04 -11.86 0.90
CA SER A 230 -0.62 -10.55 1.03
C SER A 230 0.06 -9.49 0.16
N CYS A 231 -0.71 -8.47 -0.23
CA CYS A 231 -0.22 -7.27 -0.92
C CYS A 231 -0.39 -5.98 -0.09
N ASN A 232 -0.84 -6.12 1.15
CA ASN A 232 -1.18 -4.99 2.04
C ASN A 232 -0.62 -5.14 3.45
N LEU A 233 -0.21 -6.33 3.88
CA LEU A 233 0.35 -6.55 5.20
C LEU A 233 1.74 -5.94 5.30
N THR A 234 1.94 -5.06 6.29
CA THR A 234 3.22 -4.41 6.59
C THR A 234 3.50 -4.45 8.10
N GLU A 235 4.66 -3.95 8.52
CA GLU A 235 5.16 -4.04 9.89
C GLU A 235 4.22 -3.42 10.93
N CYS A 236 3.44 -2.41 10.54
CA CYS A 236 2.57 -1.69 11.48
C CYS A 236 1.45 -2.57 12.06
N GLU A 237 1.17 -3.72 11.44
CA GLU A 237 0.14 -4.65 11.89
C GLU A 237 0.73 -5.85 12.64
N LEU A 238 2.04 -6.13 12.52
CA LEU A 238 2.68 -7.32 13.11
C LEU A 238 2.53 -7.37 14.63
N GLY A 239 2.57 -6.23 15.31
CA GLY A 239 2.37 -6.16 16.76
C GLY A 239 0.96 -6.59 17.20
N ALA A 240 -0.06 -6.31 16.39
CA ALA A 240 -1.44 -6.69 16.68
C ALA A 240 -1.76 -8.14 16.29
N ILE A 241 -1.14 -8.64 15.21
CA ILE A 241 -1.30 -10.03 14.76
C ILE A 241 -0.49 -10.98 15.65
N GLY A 242 0.68 -10.55 16.13
CA GLY A 242 1.55 -11.36 16.97
C GLY A 242 2.05 -12.63 16.25
N PRO A 243 2.18 -13.77 16.97
CA PRO A 243 2.71 -15.02 16.42
C PRO A 243 1.94 -15.58 15.21
N SER A 244 0.67 -15.22 15.04
CA SER A 244 -0.16 -15.67 13.92
C SER A 244 0.32 -15.13 12.56
N ALA A 245 1.19 -14.11 12.56
CA ALA A 245 1.80 -13.58 11.34
C ALA A 245 2.92 -14.48 10.80
N GLU A 246 3.43 -15.43 11.59
CA GLU A 246 4.59 -16.24 11.21
C GLU A 246 4.36 -16.97 9.89
N GLY A 247 5.35 -16.89 9.01
CA GLY A 247 5.33 -17.51 7.69
C GLY A 247 4.49 -16.79 6.63
N VAL A 248 3.73 -15.75 6.98
CA VAL A 248 3.01 -14.92 5.99
C VAL A 248 4.00 -14.27 5.04
N ILE A 249 3.72 -14.33 3.75
CA ILE A 249 4.54 -13.71 2.70
C ILE A 249 3.82 -12.47 2.20
N SER A 250 4.50 -11.33 2.20
CA SER A 250 3.96 -10.07 1.72
C SER A 250 4.82 -9.52 0.59
N ALA A 251 4.19 -8.83 -0.35
CA ALA A 251 4.87 -8.06 -1.38
C ALA A 251 4.54 -6.58 -1.30
N GLY A 252 5.55 -5.75 -1.55
CA GLY A 252 5.44 -4.29 -1.50
C GLY A 252 6.74 -3.62 -1.92
N PRO A 253 6.80 -2.28 -1.88
CA PRO A 253 7.93 -1.56 -2.41
C PRO A 253 9.14 -1.56 -1.46
N TRP A 254 8.91 -1.80 -0.17
CA TRP A 254 9.95 -1.84 0.86
C TRP A 254 9.41 -2.48 2.14
N PHE A 255 10.29 -3.11 2.91
CA PHE A 255 10.06 -3.55 4.28
C PHE A 255 11.26 -3.08 5.13
N ARG A 256 11.07 -2.98 6.44
CA ARG A 256 12.04 -2.43 7.40
C ARG A 256 13.39 -3.13 7.28
N GLY A 257 14.43 -2.33 7.01
CA GLY A 257 15.81 -2.79 6.87
C GLY A 257 16.13 -3.48 5.53
N LEU A 258 15.23 -3.42 4.54
CA LEU A 258 15.49 -3.94 3.20
C LEU A 258 16.00 -2.86 2.26
N HIS A 259 16.88 -3.27 1.35
CA HIS A 259 17.36 -2.42 0.26
C HIS A 259 16.79 -2.85 -1.10
N PRO A 260 16.59 -1.90 -2.04
CA PRO A 260 16.87 -0.45 -1.89
C PRO A 260 15.80 0.27 -1.05
N ALA A 261 16.20 1.38 -0.40
CA ALA A 261 15.29 2.23 0.35
C ALA A 261 14.22 2.88 -0.55
N LEU A 262 13.10 3.29 0.04
CA LEU A 262 12.06 4.00 -0.69
C LEU A 262 12.57 5.35 -1.24
N PRO A 263 12.33 5.66 -2.53
CA PRO A 263 12.58 6.97 -3.09
C PRO A 263 11.90 8.09 -2.29
N GLY A 264 12.49 9.29 -2.28
CA GLY A 264 11.98 10.43 -1.50
C GLY A 264 12.48 10.49 -0.04
N ASN A 265 13.04 9.40 0.51
CA ASN A 265 13.51 9.35 1.90
C ASN A 265 15.01 9.64 2.10
N GLY A 266 15.74 10.02 1.05
CA GLY A 266 17.18 10.31 1.16
C GLY A 266 18.03 9.14 1.69
N GLY A 267 17.59 7.90 1.44
CA GLY A 267 18.25 6.69 1.95
C GLY A 267 18.01 6.37 3.43
N ARG A 268 17.12 7.10 4.11
CA ARG A 268 16.73 6.79 5.50
C ARG A 268 15.94 5.48 5.57
N GLU A 269 16.13 4.76 6.66
CA GLU A 269 15.53 3.44 6.90
C GLU A 269 14.97 3.28 8.32
N ASP A 270 15.04 4.34 9.13
CA ASP A 270 14.55 4.38 10.52
C ASP A 270 13.02 4.55 10.59
N PHE A 271 12.28 3.73 9.84
CA PHE A 271 10.81 3.74 9.83
C PHE A 271 10.27 2.50 10.53
N GLY A 272 9.15 2.66 11.24
CA GLY A 272 8.43 1.57 11.88
C GLY A 272 7.77 0.63 10.88
N SER A 273 7.36 1.12 9.71
CA SER A 273 6.76 0.32 8.64
C SER A 273 6.93 0.91 7.24
N SER A 274 6.64 0.09 6.22
CA SER A 274 6.55 0.51 4.82
C SER A 274 5.60 1.68 4.57
N LEU A 275 4.47 1.70 5.27
CA LEU A 275 3.47 2.76 5.12
C LEU A 275 3.90 4.06 5.80
N GLU A 276 4.59 3.98 6.94
CA GLU A 276 5.23 5.14 7.56
C GLU A 276 6.27 5.75 6.62
N ALA A 277 7.15 4.92 6.05
CA ALA A 277 8.18 5.33 5.12
C ALA A 277 7.61 5.98 3.85
N ALA A 278 6.49 5.47 3.31
CA ALA A 278 5.84 6.04 2.14
C ALA A 278 5.16 7.39 2.41
N ALA A 279 4.49 7.54 3.56
CA ALA A 279 3.89 8.82 3.93
C ALA A 279 4.94 9.90 4.21
N HIS A 280 6.06 9.50 4.84
CA HIS A 280 7.23 10.35 4.99
C HIS A 280 7.80 10.78 3.63
N ALA A 281 8.00 9.82 2.72
CA ALA A 281 8.49 10.11 1.36
C ALA A 281 7.60 11.09 0.61
N SER A 282 6.27 10.98 0.72
CA SER A 282 5.33 11.92 0.10
C SER A 282 5.57 13.37 0.53
N VAL A 283 5.72 13.60 1.85
CA VAL A 283 5.96 14.96 2.38
C VAL A 283 7.33 15.47 1.97
N MET A 284 8.38 14.64 2.07
CA MET A 284 9.74 15.03 1.67
C MET A 284 9.83 15.32 0.17
N THR A 285 9.15 14.54 -0.65
CA THR A 285 9.08 14.74 -2.11
C THR A 285 8.37 16.03 -2.44
N LEU A 286 7.23 16.31 -1.80
CA LEU A 286 6.55 17.60 -1.94
C LEU A 286 7.45 18.76 -1.50
N ALA A 287 8.16 18.64 -0.37
CA ALA A 287 9.08 19.66 0.09
C ALA A 287 10.19 19.93 -0.94
N GLN A 288 10.75 18.89 -1.54
CA GLN A 288 11.78 19.00 -2.58
C GLN A 288 11.27 19.65 -3.86
N LEU A 289 10.01 19.40 -4.24
CA LEU A 289 9.37 20.05 -5.39
C LEU A 289 9.17 21.55 -5.14
N LEU A 290 8.79 21.93 -3.92
CA LEU A 290 8.52 23.32 -3.58
C LEU A 290 9.80 24.12 -3.27
N ASN A 291 10.83 23.49 -2.70
CA ASN A 291 12.03 24.16 -2.22
C ASN A 291 12.80 24.90 -3.33
N GLY A 292 13.12 26.18 -3.11
CA GLY A 292 13.83 27.02 -4.07
C GLY A 292 12.99 27.35 -5.32
N ALA A 293 11.67 27.16 -5.27
CA ALA A 293 10.73 27.48 -6.32
C ALA A 293 9.54 28.30 -5.77
N PRO A 294 9.73 29.60 -5.49
CA PRO A 294 8.64 30.49 -5.08
C PRO A 294 7.48 30.50 -6.10
N GLY A 295 6.25 30.29 -5.62
CA GLY A 295 5.05 30.20 -6.45
C GLY A 295 4.68 28.78 -6.90
N ALA A 296 5.56 27.79 -6.71
CA ALA A 296 5.26 26.39 -7.01
C ALA A 296 4.11 25.82 -6.17
N GLU A 297 3.86 26.38 -4.98
CA GLU A 297 2.77 26.05 -4.07
C GLU A 297 1.37 26.42 -4.61
N ALA A 298 1.32 27.29 -5.62
CA ALA A 298 0.09 27.72 -6.28
C ALA A 298 -0.16 27.02 -7.62
N LEU A 299 0.78 26.17 -8.06
CA LEU A 299 0.61 25.39 -9.29
C LEU A 299 -0.44 24.30 -9.08
N SER A 300 -1.16 23.97 -10.15
CA SER A 300 -1.91 22.72 -10.17
C SER A 300 -0.95 21.53 -10.02
N LEU A 301 -1.46 20.38 -9.58
CA LEU A 301 -0.62 19.20 -9.40
C LEU A 301 0.06 18.78 -10.72
N SER A 302 -0.67 18.78 -11.84
CA SER A 302 -0.10 18.41 -13.14
C SER A 302 1.01 19.37 -13.58
N GLU A 303 0.89 20.67 -13.31
CA GLU A 303 1.97 21.65 -13.58
C GLU A 303 3.19 21.43 -12.67
N LEU A 304 2.96 21.15 -11.39
CA LEU A 304 4.02 20.83 -10.44
C LEU A 304 4.79 19.57 -10.87
N LEU A 305 4.07 18.53 -11.32
CA LEU A 305 4.66 17.26 -11.74
C LEU A 305 5.22 17.28 -13.17
N ALA A 306 4.84 18.24 -14.01
CA ALA A 306 5.46 18.45 -15.32
C ALA A 306 6.89 19.00 -15.21
N GLN A 307 7.28 19.51 -14.05
CA GLN A 307 8.65 19.98 -13.81
C GLN A 307 9.64 18.81 -13.86
N ARG A 308 10.82 19.07 -14.43
CA ARG A 308 11.93 18.09 -14.52
C ARG A 308 12.26 17.43 -13.17
N ARG A 309 12.18 18.20 -12.08
CA ARG A 309 12.48 17.71 -10.73
C ARG A 309 11.55 16.57 -10.30
N ALA A 310 10.28 16.58 -10.69
CA ALA A 310 9.36 15.49 -10.35
C ALA A 310 9.76 14.16 -10.99
N ALA A 311 10.21 14.18 -12.25
CA ALA A 311 10.72 13.00 -12.93
C ALA A 311 12.03 12.49 -12.29
N GLU A 312 12.91 13.39 -11.84
CA GLU A 312 14.14 13.04 -11.10
C GLU A 312 13.83 12.38 -9.74
N LEU A 313 12.71 12.76 -9.12
CA LEU A 313 12.18 12.14 -7.90
C LEU A 313 11.38 10.85 -8.16
N GLY A 314 11.28 10.43 -9.43
CA GLY A 314 10.66 9.17 -9.82
C GLY A 314 9.13 9.20 -9.90
N ILE A 315 8.51 10.38 -9.96
CA ILE A 315 7.07 10.49 -10.22
C ILE A 315 6.84 10.61 -11.73
N SER A 316 5.99 9.75 -12.28
CA SER A 316 5.61 9.82 -13.69
C SER A 316 4.72 11.05 -13.94
N PRO A 317 5.07 11.97 -14.83
CA PRO A 317 4.20 13.10 -15.19
C PRO A 317 2.95 12.66 -15.97
N ARG A 318 2.90 11.40 -16.43
CA ARG A 318 1.76 10.88 -17.21
C ARG A 318 0.70 10.19 -16.36
N THR A 319 1.12 9.55 -15.28
CA THR A 319 0.23 8.73 -14.45
C THR A 319 0.25 9.15 -12.99
N HIS A 320 1.16 10.04 -12.60
CA HIS A 320 1.39 10.51 -11.23
C HIS A 320 1.76 9.40 -10.24
N HIS A 321 2.21 8.26 -10.77
CA HIS A 321 2.68 7.14 -9.98
C HIS A 321 4.18 7.21 -9.74
N THR A 322 4.57 6.70 -8.57
CA THR A 322 5.98 6.63 -8.18
C THR A 322 6.64 5.36 -8.74
N ARG A 323 7.85 5.52 -9.27
CA ARG A 323 8.76 4.41 -9.58
C ARG A 323 9.28 3.83 -8.26
N LEU A 324 8.93 2.58 -7.97
CA LEU A 324 9.18 1.97 -6.67
C LEU A 324 9.96 0.66 -6.79
N PRO A 325 10.81 0.30 -5.81
CA PRO A 325 11.38 -1.03 -5.73
C PRO A 325 10.30 -2.11 -5.61
N VAL A 326 10.71 -3.37 -5.74
CA VAL A 326 9.85 -4.52 -5.51
C VAL A 326 10.51 -5.43 -4.49
N ALA A 327 9.83 -5.73 -3.40
CA ALA A 327 10.26 -6.66 -2.38
C ALA A 327 9.17 -7.71 -2.12
N ILE A 328 9.59 -8.95 -1.95
CA ILE A 328 8.80 -10.06 -1.42
C ILE A 328 9.51 -10.50 -0.16
N ALA A 329 8.81 -10.50 0.97
CA ALA A 329 9.38 -10.84 2.26
C ALA A 329 8.45 -11.77 3.03
N GLN A 330 9.02 -12.61 3.88
CA GLN A 330 8.31 -13.53 4.75
C GLN A 330 8.48 -13.08 6.20
N VAL A 331 7.40 -13.11 6.98
CA VAL A 331 7.49 -12.91 8.42
C VAL A 331 8.24 -14.10 9.03
N ARG A 332 9.37 -13.82 9.68
CA ARG A 332 10.15 -14.76 10.47
C ARG A 332 10.54 -14.13 11.80
N ALA A 333 10.22 -14.81 12.89
CA ALA A 333 10.46 -14.30 14.25
C ALA A 333 9.91 -12.86 14.45
N GLY A 334 8.72 -12.60 13.91
CA GLY A 334 8.01 -11.32 14.06
C GLY A 334 8.55 -10.16 13.20
N ALA A 335 9.41 -10.42 12.21
CA ALA A 335 9.90 -9.40 11.27
C ALA A 335 9.89 -9.89 9.82
N PHE A 336 9.74 -8.98 8.87
CA PHE A 336 9.88 -9.32 7.45
C PHE A 336 11.34 -9.61 7.11
N VAL A 337 11.61 -10.82 6.62
CA VAL A 337 12.90 -11.27 6.11
C VAL A 337 12.78 -11.41 4.59
N PRO A 338 13.73 -10.85 3.80
CA PRO A 338 13.59 -10.80 2.36
C PRO A 338 13.66 -12.20 1.74
N LEU A 339 12.73 -12.49 0.83
CA LEU A 339 12.80 -13.62 -0.10
C LEU A 339 13.35 -13.18 -1.45
N ARG A 340 12.96 -11.96 -1.88
CA ARG A 340 13.42 -11.32 -3.10
C ARG A 340 13.34 -9.81 -2.94
N THR A 341 14.37 -9.10 -3.37
CA THR A 341 14.32 -7.64 -3.57
C THR A 341 14.74 -7.32 -5.00
N GLY A 342 14.29 -6.18 -5.50
CA GLY A 342 14.52 -5.74 -6.88
C GLY A 342 14.67 -4.24 -6.98
N ALA A 343 15.31 -3.78 -8.05
CA ALA A 343 15.48 -2.38 -8.35
C ALA A 343 14.13 -1.67 -8.59
N PRO A 344 14.08 -0.32 -8.50
CA PRO A 344 12.87 0.43 -8.80
C PRO A 344 12.33 0.17 -10.21
N VAL A 345 11.05 -0.17 -10.29
CA VAL A 345 10.32 -0.40 -11.54
C VAL A 345 9.26 0.68 -11.75
N GLU A 346 9.10 1.07 -13.02
CA GLU A 346 8.07 2.01 -13.42
C GLU A 346 6.68 1.45 -13.14
N ALA A 347 5.81 2.26 -12.54
CA ALA A 347 4.41 1.89 -12.36
C ALA A 347 3.73 1.69 -13.72
N ASP A 348 2.87 0.67 -13.80
CA ASP A 348 1.98 0.40 -14.92
C ASP A 348 0.58 0.12 -14.36
N PRO A 349 -0.14 1.16 -13.89
CA PRO A 349 -1.40 0.99 -13.19
C PRO A 349 -2.50 0.35 -14.07
N TYR A 350 -2.38 0.43 -15.39
CA TYR A 350 -3.32 -0.14 -16.35
C TYR A 350 -2.88 -1.48 -16.93
N LEU A 351 -1.72 -2.00 -16.51
CA LEU A 351 -1.15 -3.27 -16.98
C LEU A 351 -1.07 -3.36 -18.51
N THR A 352 -0.61 -2.28 -19.14
CA THR A 352 -0.53 -2.13 -20.60
C THR A 352 0.75 -2.66 -21.21
N ARG A 353 1.80 -2.87 -20.40
CA ARG A 353 3.08 -3.38 -20.88
C ARG A 353 3.02 -4.89 -21.01
N GLU A 354 3.63 -5.40 -22.08
CA GLU A 354 3.83 -6.84 -22.23
C GLU A 354 4.65 -7.38 -21.07
N ARG A 355 4.22 -8.53 -20.55
CA ARG A 355 4.86 -9.22 -19.44
C ARG A 355 5.52 -10.47 -19.98
N ASP A 356 6.83 -10.56 -19.87
CA ASP A 356 7.51 -11.84 -19.97
C ASP A 356 7.15 -12.65 -18.72
N PRO A 357 6.45 -13.79 -18.83
CA PRO A 357 6.24 -14.65 -17.68
C PRO A 357 7.60 -15.08 -17.12
N ALA A 358 7.72 -15.11 -15.79
CA ALA A 358 8.94 -15.58 -15.16
C ALA A 358 9.31 -16.98 -15.72
N PRO A 359 10.58 -17.21 -16.12
CA PRO A 359 10.98 -18.50 -16.67
C PRO A 359 10.68 -19.58 -15.63
N VAL A 360 9.92 -20.61 -16.05
CA VAL A 360 9.62 -21.75 -15.20
C VAL A 360 10.95 -22.45 -14.88
N PRO A 361 11.39 -22.52 -13.61
CA PRO A 361 12.60 -23.25 -13.28
C PRO A 361 12.36 -24.71 -13.66
N LEU A 362 13.15 -25.23 -14.59
CA LEU A 362 13.15 -26.67 -14.90
C LEU A 362 13.58 -27.39 -13.62
N ARG A 363 12.63 -28.10 -12.99
CA ARG A 363 12.91 -28.90 -11.80
C ARG A 363 13.73 -30.11 -12.26
N VAL A 364 15.04 -30.12 -12.00
CA VAL A 364 15.85 -31.34 -12.16
C VAL A 364 15.39 -32.31 -11.09
N VAL A 365 14.58 -33.28 -11.49
CA VAL A 365 14.24 -34.44 -10.65
C VAL A 365 15.53 -35.27 -10.53
N LYS A 366 16.06 -35.39 -9.31
CA LYS A 366 17.17 -36.31 -9.01
C LYS A 366 16.64 -37.71 -8.77
#